data_AF-A0A0F7ZFX4-F1
#
_entry.id   AF-A0A0F7ZFX4-F1
#
_cell.length_a   1.000
_cell.length_b   1.000
_cell.length_c   1.000
_cell.angle_alpha   90.00
_cell.angle_beta   90.00
_cell.angle_gamma   90.00
#
_symmetry.space_group_name_H-M   'P 1'
#
loop_
_entity.id
_entity.type
_entity.pdbx_description
1 polymer ?
#
loop_
_entity_poly.entity_id
_entity_poly.type
_entity_poly.pdbx_seq_one_letter_code
_entity_poly.pdbx_strand_id
1 'polypeptide(L)'
;MANLSPPKGLEHGIARPFTRLDNGTWLHDRSEKDVYGLLIDAYRLRAEDMYNMEGEADTDSIYGGAANGLRGFKRFLERVERCPGLLPPWWDAKKKEECETLGMTPSQWHDLRAAVEKSDIIEQYGDSRFPMQLRMFAESVYGRAPGGTRGTAMRQMMVAMEQGNAEGMESHTMDMSGAMFSRR
;
A
#
# COMPACT_ATOMS: atom_id res chain seq x y z
N MET A 1 21.55 -12.12 -8.50
CA MET A 1 21.05 -10.77 -8.15
C MET A 1 19.81 -10.94 -7.30
N ALA A 2 19.67 -10.21 -6.19
CA ALA A 2 18.43 -10.24 -5.42
C ALA A 2 17.28 -9.73 -6.30
N ASN A 3 16.15 -10.43 -6.32
CA ASN A 3 14.97 -9.98 -7.06
C ASN A 3 14.36 -8.78 -6.31
N LEU A 4 14.46 -7.58 -6.87
CA LEU A 4 13.99 -6.35 -6.25
C LEU A 4 12.52 -6.11 -6.60
N SER A 5 11.74 -5.63 -5.64
CA SER A 5 10.33 -5.28 -5.82
C SER A 5 10.09 -3.80 -5.49
N PRO A 6 9.32 -3.06 -6.31
CA PRO A 6 8.79 -3.48 -7.60
C PRO A 6 9.85 -3.37 -8.72
N PRO A 7 9.65 -4.03 -9.88
CA PRO A 7 10.53 -3.93 -11.04
C PRO A 7 10.39 -2.60 -11.82
N LYS A 8 9.28 -1.87 -11.65
CA LYS A 8 9.08 -0.54 -12.24
C LYS A 8 8.19 0.34 -11.36
N GLY A 9 7.96 1.58 -11.80
CA GLY A 9 7.07 2.54 -11.12
C GLY A 9 7.70 3.26 -9.92
N LEU A 10 8.88 2.80 -9.47
CA LEU A 10 9.72 3.44 -8.46
C LEU A 10 11.13 3.68 -9.00
N GLU A 11 11.88 4.60 -8.39
CA GLU A 11 13.28 4.84 -8.74
C GLU A 11 14.14 3.62 -8.39
N HIS A 12 13.89 2.98 -7.25
CA HIS A 12 14.58 1.75 -6.86
C HIS A 12 13.65 0.75 -6.17
N GLY A 13 13.73 -0.50 -6.62
CA GLY A 13 13.13 -1.63 -5.90
C GLY A 13 13.92 -1.99 -4.64
N ILE A 14 13.26 -2.70 -3.72
CA ILE A 14 13.87 -3.20 -2.49
C ILE A 14 13.89 -4.73 -2.47
N ALA A 15 14.84 -5.31 -1.74
CA ALA A 15 14.85 -6.74 -1.47
C ALA A 15 13.92 -7.06 -0.30
N ARG A 16 13.25 -8.22 -0.38
CA ARG A 16 12.41 -8.78 0.69
C ARG A 16 11.35 -7.79 1.22
N PRO A 17 10.48 -7.22 0.36
CA PRO A 17 9.46 -6.26 0.78
C PRO A 17 8.56 -6.75 1.92
N PHE A 18 8.16 -8.02 1.97
CA PHE A 18 7.28 -8.54 3.03
C PHE A 18 8.00 -8.64 4.38
N THR A 19 9.28 -9.01 4.36
CA THR A 19 10.14 -8.95 5.55
C THR A 19 10.27 -7.52 6.06
N ARG A 20 10.44 -6.54 5.15
CA ARG A 20 10.46 -5.13 5.54
C ARG A 20 9.10 -4.63 6.05
N LEU A 21 7.98 -5.12 5.51
CA LEU A 21 6.65 -4.83 6.05
C LEU A 21 6.48 -5.36 7.48
N ASP A 22 6.94 -6.59 7.74
CA ASP A 22 6.89 -7.20 9.07
C ASP A 22 7.77 -6.43 10.08
N ASN A 23 8.93 -5.95 9.64
CA ASN A 23 9.84 -5.14 10.45
C ASN A 23 9.44 -3.67 10.57
N GLY A 24 8.40 -3.22 9.87
CA GLY A 24 8.01 -1.79 9.83
C GLY A 24 8.96 -0.89 9.02
N THR A 25 9.89 -1.46 8.23
CA THR A 25 10.91 -0.72 7.48
C THR A 25 10.67 -0.67 5.97
N TRP A 26 9.45 -0.98 5.50
CA TRP A 26 9.13 -1.08 4.07
C TRP A 26 9.31 0.23 3.28
N LEU A 27 9.14 1.38 3.93
CA LEU A 27 9.41 2.70 3.34
C LEU A 27 10.88 3.13 3.47
N HIS A 28 11.69 2.43 4.26
CA HIS A 28 13.08 2.80 4.52
C HIS A 28 13.97 2.45 3.34
N ASP A 29 15.09 3.16 3.23
CA ASP A 29 16.06 3.07 2.12
C ASP A 29 15.45 3.34 0.73
N ARG A 30 14.41 4.17 0.67
CA ARG A 30 13.78 4.65 -0.56
C ARG A 30 14.00 6.16 -0.72
N SER A 31 13.90 6.66 -1.95
CA SER A 31 13.92 8.10 -2.20
C SER A 31 12.65 8.77 -1.67
N GLU A 32 12.71 10.09 -1.47
CA GLU A 32 11.55 10.86 -1.00
C GLU A 32 10.36 10.70 -1.95
N LYS A 33 10.61 10.77 -3.26
CA LYS A 33 9.61 10.61 -4.31
C LYS A 33 8.91 9.25 -4.22
N ASP A 34 9.67 8.17 -4.06
CA ASP A 34 9.13 6.82 -3.92
C ASP A 34 8.27 6.72 -2.65
N VAL A 35 8.74 7.25 -1.52
CA VAL A 35 7.97 7.24 -0.26
C VAL A 35 6.67 8.01 -0.39
N TYR A 36 6.68 9.19 -1.01
CA TYR A 36 5.48 9.99 -1.22
C TYR A 36 4.46 9.24 -2.07
N GLY A 37 4.92 8.68 -3.20
CA GLY A 37 4.06 7.91 -4.10
C GLY A 37 3.43 6.69 -3.41
N LEU A 38 4.22 5.93 -2.64
CA LEU A 38 3.74 4.75 -1.91
C LEU A 38 2.74 5.11 -0.81
N LEU A 39 2.93 6.22 -0.09
CA LEU A 39 1.97 6.71 0.90
C LEU A 39 0.63 7.06 0.24
N ILE A 40 0.67 7.76 -0.89
CA ILE A 40 -0.52 8.15 -1.64
C ILE A 40 -1.26 6.91 -2.15
N ASP A 41 -0.55 5.98 -2.79
CA ASP A 41 -1.18 4.80 -3.39
C ASP A 41 -1.66 3.80 -2.33
N ALA A 42 -1.00 3.72 -1.17
CA ALA A 42 -1.50 2.96 -0.03
C ALA A 42 -2.85 3.51 0.46
N TYR A 43 -2.99 4.84 0.52
CA TYR A 43 -4.26 5.48 0.85
C TYR A 43 -5.33 5.27 -0.23
N ARG A 44 -4.99 5.52 -1.51
CA ARG A 44 -5.94 5.38 -2.63
C ARG A 44 -6.50 3.96 -2.73
N LEU A 45 -5.62 2.95 -2.68
CA LEU A 45 -6.04 1.54 -2.70
C LEU A 45 -6.85 1.19 -1.45
N ARG A 46 -6.46 1.69 -0.26
CA ARG A 46 -7.23 1.46 0.97
C ARG A 46 -8.66 2.02 0.88
N ALA A 47 -8.82 3.20 0.28
CA ALA A 47 -10.12 3.83 0.09
C ALA A 47 -10.99 3.04 -0.90
N GLU A 48 -10.40 2.58 -2.01
CA GLU A 48 -11.06 1.69 -2.97
C GLU A 48 -11.51 0.38 -2.32
N ASP A 49 -10.61 -0.27 -1.59
CA ASP A 49 -10.84 -1.52 -0.87
C ASP A 49 -12.00 -1.36 0.15
N MET A 50 -12.07 -0.26 0.89
CA MET A 50 -13.17 0.01 1.84
C MET A 50 -14.52 0.15 1.15
N TYR A 51 -14.55 0.94 0.09
CA TYR A 51 -15.76 1.17 -0.67
C TYR A 51 -16.27 -0.14 -1.29
N ASN A 52 -15.38 -0.89 -1.92
CA ASN A 52 -15.73 -2.09 -2.66
C ASN A 52 -15.95 -3.32 -1.76
N MET A 53 -15.33 -3.43 -0.58
CA MET A 53 -15.49 -4.61 0.28
C MET A 53 -16.42 -4.39 1.47
N GLU A 54 -16.37 -3.22 2.10
CA GLU A 54 -17.13 -2.93 3.33
C GLU A 54 -18.37 -2.05 3.03
N GLY A 55 -18.47 -1.47 1.84
CA GLY A 55 -19.50 -0.49 1.51
C GLY A 55 -19.31 0.84 2.27
N GLU A 56 -18.12 1.03 2.86
CA GLU A 56 -17.76 2.21 3.63
C GLU A 56 -17.07 3.22 2.72
N ALA A 57 -17.61 4.45 2.67
CA ALA A 57 -16.96 5.58 2.04
C ALA A 57 -16.85 6.72 3.05
N ASP A 58 -15.62 7.11 3.38
CA ASP A 58 -15.38 8.33 4.13
C ASP A 58 -15.95 9.51 3.33
N THR A 59 -16.80 10.34 3.95
CA THR A 59 -17.49 11.47 3.29
C THR A 59 -16.55 12.49 2.64
N ASP A 60 -15.29 12.47 3.03
CA ASP A 60 -14.25 13.35 2.48
C ASP A 60 -13.20 12.61 1.63
N SER A 61 -13.54 11.41 1.18
CA SER A 61 -12.89 10.70 0.09
C SER A 61 -13.67 10.90 -1.22
N ILE A 62 -13.04 10.59 -2.36
CA ILE A 62 -13.71 10.64 -3.67
C ILE A 62 -14.93 9.70 -3.76
N TYR A 63 -14.92 8.59 -3.00
CA TYR A 63 -16.03 7.64 -2.93
C TYR A 63 -17.20 8.17 -2.09
N GLY A 64 -16.93 9.12 -1.17
CA GLY A 64 -17.94 9.78 -0.34
C GLY A 64 -18.51 11.07 -0.95
N GLY A 65 -18.17 11.39 -2.20
CA GLY A 65 -18.64 12.58 -2.91
C GLY A 65 -17.76 13.82 -2.78
N ALA A 66 -16.57 13.71 -2.19
CA ALA A 66 -15.62 14.82 -2.13
C ALA A 66 -14.95 15.08 -3.48
N ALA A 67 -14.59 16.34 -3.75
CA ALA A 67 -13.91 16.72 -4.99
C ALA A 67 -12.51 16.09 -5.15
N ASN A 68 -11.88 15.69 -4.05
CA ASN A 68 -10.59 15.01 -4.03
C ASN A 68 -10.40 14.27 -2.69
N GLY A 69 -9.41 13.36 -2.65
CA GLY A 69 -9.06 12.58 -1.47
C GLY A 69 -8.12 13.26 -0.48
N LEU A 70 -7.77 14.55 -0.62
CA LEU A 70 -6.75 15.19 0.21
C LEU A 70 -7.07 15.15 1.70
N ARG A 71 -8.34 15.36 2.08
CA ARG A 71 -8.74 15.35 3.50
C ARG A 71 -8.58 13.97 4.13
N GLY A 72 -9.01 12.92 3.42
CA GLY A 72 -8.79 11.55 3.86
C GLY A 72 -7.29 11.19 3.90
N PHE A 73 -6.52 11.66 2.93
CA PHE A 73 -5.07 11.45 2.89
C PHE A 73 -4.34 12.14 4.06
N LYS A 74 -4.74 13.37 4.44
CA LYS A 74 -4.21 14.05 5.62
C LYS A 74 -4.42 13.25 6.91
N ARG A 75 -5.63 12.70 7.12
CA ARG A 75 -5.91 11.81 8.25
C ARG A 75 -5.08 10.53 8.19
N PHE A 76 -4.84 10.00 6.99
CA PHE A 76 -3.98 8.85 6.82
C PHE A 76 -2.55 9.16 7.27
N LEU A 77 -1.95 10.26 6.80
CA LEU A 77 -0.61 10.67 7.20
C LEU A 77 -0.50 10.92 8.72
N GLU A 78 -1.50 11.55 9.33
CA GLU A 78 -1.55 11.73 10.80
C GLU A 78 -1.52 10.39 11.55
N ARG A 79 -2.12 9.33 10.98
CA ARG A 79 -2.05 7.98 11.58
C ARG A 79 -0.68 7.35 11.36
N VAL A 80 -0.11 7.47 10.16
CA VAL A 80 1.23 6.97 9.85
C VAL A 80 2.27 7.59 10.80
N GLU A 81 2.20 8.89 11.04
CA GLU A 81 3.10 9.63 11.95
C GLU A 81 2.98 9.19 13.42
N ARG A 82 1.85 8.59 13.82
CA ARG A 82 1.64 8.02 15.16
C ARG A 82 2.16 6.60 15.29
N CYS A 83 2.56 5.95 14.20
CA CYS A 83 3.11 4.59 14.19
C CYS A 83 4.64 4.67 14.25
N PRO A 84 5.28 4.38 15.41
CA PRO A 84 6.72 4.50 15.54
C PRO A 84 7.47 3.59 14.56
N GLY A 85 8.46 4.14 13.87
CA GLY A 85 9.36 3.38 13.00
C GLY A 85 8.87 3.12 11.58
N LEU A 86 7.62 3.42 11.22
CA LEU A 86 7.13 3.18 9.85
C LEU A 86 7.74 4.14 8.81
N LEU A 87 7.99 5.38 9.21
CA LEU A 87 8.52 6.41 8.33
C LEU A 87 10.06 6.44 8.36
N PRO A 88 10.71 6.78 7.24
CA PRO A 88 12.15 6.99 7.22
C PRO A 88 12.59 8.09 8.19
N PRO A 89 13.84 8.07 8.70
CA PRO A 89 14.34 9.05 9.67
C PRO A 89 14.35 10.51 9.17
N TRP A 90 14.35 10.72 7.86
CA TRP A 90 14.32 12.05 7.24
C TRP A 90 12.91 12.64 7.15
N TRP A 91 11.86 11.87 7.48
CA TRP A 91 10.48 12.36 7.42
C TRP A 91 10.24 13.45 8.45
N ASP A 92 9.71 14.59 7.98
CA ASP A 92 9.34 15.73 8.82
C ASP A 92 8.08 16.44 8.28
N ALA A 93 7.69 17.55 8.92
CA ALA A 93 6.52 18.33 8.54
C ALA A 93 6.62 18.93 7.12
N LYS A 94 7.83 19.27 6.66
CA LYS A 94 8.05 19.77 5.29
C LYS A 94 7.85 18.65 4.28
N LYS A 95 8.34 17.44 4.59
CA LYS A 95 8.16 16.25 3.75
C LYS A 95 6.70 15.82 3.64
N LYS A 96 5.94 16.00 4.73
CA LYS A 96 4.48 15.86 4.72
C LYS A 96 3.82 16.82 3.73
N GLU A 97 4.16 18.11 3.77
CA GLU A 97 3.60 19.13 2.86
C GLU A 97 3.97 18.87 1.39
N GLU A 98 5.23 18.48 1.12
CA GLU A 98 5.69 18.07 -0.21
C GLU A 98 4.89 16.86 -0.73
N CYS A 99 4.63 15.86 0.13
CA CYS A 99 3.83 14.68 -0.20
C CYS A 99 2.36 15.04 -0.50
N GLU A 100 1.74 15.90 0.30
CA GLU A 100 0.38 16.41 0.06
C GLU A 100 0.30 17.18 -1.28
N THR A 101 1.32 18.00 -1.57
CA THR A 101 1.42 18.76 -2.82
C THR A 101 1.57 17.84 -4.03
N LEU A 102 2.39 16.80 -3.93
CA LEU A 102 2.50 15.77 -4.97
C LEU A 102 1.11 15.17 -5.26
N GLY A 103 0.39 14.77 -4.22
CA GLY A 103 -0.95 14.20 -4.33
C GLY A 103 -1.99 15.11 -5.00
N MET A 104 -1.77 16.42 -5.03
CA MET A 104 -2.67 17.39 -5.67
C MET A 104 -2.17 17.91 -7.02
N THR A 105 -0.98 17.52 -7.43
CA THR A 105 -0.44 17.88 -8.75
C THR A 105 -1.27 17.20 -9.84
N PRO A 106 -1.84 17.94 -10.82
CA PRO A 106 -2.66 17.35 -11.88
C PRO A 106 -1.89 16.47 -12.87
N SER A 107 -2.61 15.53 -13.48
CA SER A 107 -2.15 14.75 -14.64
C SER A 107 -0.91 13.89 -14.37
N GLN A 108 -0.68 13.52 -13.11
CA GLN A 108 0.35 12.58 -12.69
C GLN A 108 -0.31 11.37 -12.00
N TRP A 109 0.42 10.27 -11.90
CA TRP A 109 -0.11 8.98 -11.47
C TRP A 109 -0.72 8.97 -10.05
N HIS A 110 -0.07 9.63 -9.09
CA HIS A 110 -0.47 9.72 -7.67
C HIS A 110 -1.52 10.82 -7.41
N ASP A 111 -2.40 11.14 -8.37
CA ASP A 111 -3.38 12.22 -8.20
C ASP A 111 -4.53 11.77 -7.27
N LEU A 112 -4.71 12.47 -6.15
CA LEU A 112 -5.76 12.21 -5.16
C LEU A 112 -7.18 12.53 -5.65
N ARG A 113 -7.33 13.11 -6.84
CA ARG A 113 -8.63 13.26 -7.53
C ARG A 113 -9.03 12.01 -8.30
N ALA A 114 -8.11 11.08 -8.51
CA ALA A 114 -8.35 9.87 -9.29
C ALA A 114 -8.43 8.63 -8.37
N ALA A 115 -9.46 7.83 -8.60
CA ALA A 115 -9.54 6.48 -8.06
C ALA A 115 -8.38 5.62 -8.61
N VAL A 116 -8.12 4.49 -7.95
CA VAL A 116 -7.19 3.48 -8.42
C VAL A 116 -7.80 2.11 -8.19
N GLU A 117 -7.68 1.22 -9.16
CA GLU A 117 -8.05 -0.18 -9.01
C GLU A 117 -6.81 -1.05 -8.75
N LYS A 118 -7.04 -2.27 -8.24
CA LYS A 118 -5.98 -3.27 -8.08
C LYS A 118 -5.18 -3.49 -9.37
N SER A 119 -5.86 -3.55 -10.52
CA SER A 119 -5.21 -3.72 -11.84
C SER A 119 -4.27 -2.57 -12.17
N ASP A 120 -4.68 -1.33 -11.89
CA ASP A 120 -3.87 -0.15 -12.18
C ASP A 120 -2.58 -0.15 -11.34
N ILE A 121 -2.65 -0.56 -10.07
CA ILE A 121 -1.47 -0.75 -9.21
C ILE A 121 -0.53 -1.82 -9.80
N ILE A 122 -1.07 -2.96 -10.22
CA ILE A 122 -0.26 -4.03 -10.82
C ILE A 122 0.40 -3.54 -12.11
N GLU A 123 -0.35 -2.81 -12.94
CA GLU A 123 0.17 -2.23 -14.16
C GLU A 123 1.25 -1.20 -13.87
N GLN A 124 1.06 -0.28 -12.92
CA GLN A 124 2.03 0.75 -12.60
C GLN A 124 3.36 0.17 -12.10
N TYR A 125 3.29 -0.80 -11.18
CA TYR A 125 4.47 -1.34 -10.50
C TYR A 125 5.06 -2.58 -11.17
N GLY A 126 4.30 -3.26 -12.02
CA GLY A 126 4.74 -4.48 -12.70
C GLY A 126 4.92 -5.68 -11.75
N ASP A 127 4.30 -5.66 -10.57
CA ASP A 127 4.36 -6.73 -9.58
C ASP A 127 2.94 -7.09 -9.12
N SER A 128 2.51 -8.32 -9.41
CA SER A 128 1.17 -8.82 -9.06
C SER A 128 0.93 -8.87 -7.55
N ARG A 129 2.00 -8.87 -6.74
CA ARG A 129 1.94 -8.87 -5.28
C ARG A 129 2.04 -7.47 -4.70
N PHE A 130 2.25 -6.43 -5.51
CA PHE A 130 2.37 -5.05 -5.02
C PHE A 130 1.11 -4.52 -4.31
N PRO A 131 -0.13 -4.80 -4.79
CA PRO A 131 -1.33 -4.44 -4.05
C PRO A 131 -1.35 -5.02 -2.62
N MET A 132 -0.81 -6.24 -2.44
CA MET A 132 -0.69 -6.86 -1.13
C MET A 132 0.28 -6.08 -0.22
N GLN A 133 1.38 -5.58 -0.76
CA GLN A 133 2.33 -4.76 0.00
C GLN A 133 1.67 -3.48 0.52
N LEU A 134 0.94 -2.77 -0.35
CA LEU A 134 0.20 -1.56 0.02
C LEU A 134 -0.87 -1.83 1.08
N ARG A 135 -1.63 -2.93 0.95
CA ARG A 135 -2.64 -3.35 1.93
C ARG A 135 -2.05 -3.68 3.28
N MET A 136 -0.94 -4.41 3.33
CA MET A 136 -0.25 -4.74 4.58
C MET A 136 0.36 -3.50 5.25
N PHE A 137 0.86 -2.55 4.47
CA PHE A 137 1.30 -1.26 5.00
C PHE A 137 0.10 -0.47 5.57
N ALA A 138 -1.01 -0.37 4.84
CA ALA A 138 -2.21 0.29 5.36
C ALA A 138 -2.74 -0.40 6.62
N GLU A 139 -2.68 -1.74 6.70
CA GLU A 139 -3.05 -2.48 7.90
C GLU A 139 -2.20 -2.10 9.12
N SER A 140 -0.89 -1.90 8.98
CA SER A 140 -0.04 -1.49 10.12
C SER A 140 -0.40 -0.10 10.64
N VAL A 141 -0.97 0.75 9.78
CA VAL A 141 -1.44 2.10 10.12
C VAL A 141 -2.84 2.08 10.75
N TYR A 142 -3.76 1.27 10.23
CA TYR A 142 -5.16 1.23 10.67
C TYR A 142 -5.45 0.17 11.73
N GLY A 143 -4.54 -0.77 11.96
CA GLY A 143 -4.70 -1.92 12.87
C GLY A 143 -5.65 -3.01 12.36
N ARG A 144 -6.18 -2.89 11.14
CA ARG A 144 -7.08 -3.88 10.51
C ARG A 144 -6.90 -3.90 9.00
N ALA A 145 -7.01 -5.08 8.40
CA ALA A 145 -7.09 -5.22 6.94
C ALA A 145 -8.52 -4.94 6.44
N PRO A 146 -8.69 -4.59 5.15
CA PRO A 146 -10.02 -4.60 4.53
C PRO A 146 -10.72 -5.95 4.71
N GLY A 147 -12.02 -5.93 5.03
CA GLY A 147 -12.80 -7.14 5.32
C GLY A 147 -12.65 -7.68 6.75
N GLY A 148 -12.01 -6.92 7.65
CA GLY A 148 -11.99 -7.19 9.10
C GLY A 148 -11.09 -8.33 9.57
N THR A 149 -10.36 -8.98 8.66
CA THR A 149 -9.41 -10.06 9.03
C THR A 149 -8.07 -9.47 9.48
N ARG A 150 -7.36 -10.20 10.36
CA ARG A 150 -5.97 -9.87 10.72
C ARG A 150 -5.03 -10.51 9.71
N GLY A 151 -4.25 -9.71 9.00
CA GLY A 151 -3.31 -10.13 7.96
C GLY A 151 -2.05 -10.82 8.47
N THR A 152 -1.91 -11.05 9.78
CA THR A 152 -0.70 -11.59 10.42
C THR A 152 -0.27 -12.95 9.83
N ALA A 153 -1.21 -13.89 9.66
CA ALA A 153 -0.89 -15.21 9.10
C ALA A 153 -0.40 -15.10 7.63
N MET A 154 -1.07 -14.26 6.84
CA MET A 154 -0.68 -14.01 5.45
C MET A 154 0.69 -13.33 5.37
N ARG A 155 0.97 -12.37 6.25
CA ARG A 155 2.27 -11.69 6.33
C ARG A 155 3.39 -12.68 6.61
N GLN A 156 3.22 -13.54 7.62
CA GLN A 156 4.22 -14.57 7.98
C GLN A 156 4.45 -15.57 6.83
N MET A 157 3.40 -15.97 6.12
CA MET A 157 3.51 -16.80 4.91
C MET A 157 4.34 -16.11 3.82
N MET A 158 4.09 -14.82 3.55
CA MET A 158 4.85 -14.07 2.54
C MET A 158 6.32 -13.89 2.93
N VAL A 159 6.61 -13.65 4.22
CA VAL A 159 7.99 -13.58 4.74
C VAL A 159 8.72 -14.90 4.54
N ALA A 160 8.08 -16.05 4.83
CA ALA A 160 8.67 -17.36 4.63
C ALA A 160 8.99 -17.64 3.15
N MET A 161 8.12 -17.21 2.23
CA MET A 161 8.36 -17.30 0.79
C MET A 161 9.58 -16.49 0.34
N GLU A 162 9.81 -15.30 0.90
CA GLU A 162 10.98 -14.48 0.57
C GLU A 162 12.30 -15.05 1.09
N GLN A 163 12.25 -15.85 2.16
CA GLN A 163 13.41 -16.47 2.78
C GLN A 163 13.81 -17.80 2.10
N GLY A 164 13.03 -18.26 1.10
CA GLY A 164 13.25 -19.54 0.45
C GLY A 164 12.83 -20.73 1.31
N ASN A 165 12.13 -20.49 2.43
CA ASN A 165 11.69 -21.52 3.37
C ASN A 165 10.34 -22.16 2.96
N ALA A 166 9.95 -21.99 1.68
CA ALA A 166 8.71 -22.52 1.10
C ALA A 166 8.94 -23.83 0.34
N GLU A 167 9.91 -24.66 0.77
CA GLU A 167 10.06 -26.03 0.29
C GLU A 167 8.85 -26.86 0.76
N GLY A 168 7.83 -26.96 -0.09
CA GLY A 168 6.61 -27.76 0.17
C GLY A 168 5.31 -27.10 -0.28
N MET A 169 5.31 -25.83 -0.69
CA MET A 169 4.11 -25.20 -1.25
C MET A 169 4.15 -25.36 -2.78
N GLU A 170 3.65 -26.49 -3.28
CA GLU A 170 3.55 -26.74 -4.72
C GLU A 170 2.88 -25.53 -5.42
N SER A 171 3.56 -25.07 -6.48
CA SER A 171 3.09 -24.04 -7.40
C SER A 171 1.92 -24.55 -8.24
N HIS A 172 0.80 -24.86 -7.59
CA HIS A 172 -0.48 -24.68 -8.25
C HIS A 172 -0.85 -23.21 -8.08
N THR A 173 -1.11 -22.57 -9.21
CA THR A 173 -1.75 -21.28 -9.37
C THR A 173 -2.99 -21.19 -8.48
N MET A 174 -2.79 -20.93 -7.19
CA MET A 174 -3.85 -20.40 -6.35
C MET A 174 -4.02 -18.99 -6.87
N ASP A 175 -5.04 -18.83 -7.70
CA ASP A 175 -5.66 -17.53 -7.88
C ASP A 175 -6.17 -17.07 -6.50
N MET A 176 -5.26 -16.47 -5.74
CA MET A 176 -5.54 -15.84 -4.45
C MET A 176 -6.33 -14.53 -4.65
N SER A 177 -6.79 -14.26 -5.87
CA SER A 177 -7.91 -13.35 -6.16
C SER A 177 -9.27 -14.01 -5.97
N GLY A 178 -9.35 -15.29 -5.56
CA GLY A 178 -10.61 -15.97 -5.23
C GLY A 178 -10.82 -16.22 -3.74
N ALA A 179 -9.75 -16.42 -2.97
CA ALA A 179 -9.87 -16.78 -1.55
C ALA A 179 -10.33 -15.62 -0.63
N MET A 180 -10.26 -14.37 -1.10
CA MET A 180 -10.90 -13.20 -0.46
C MET A 180 -12.20 -12.78 -1.17
N PHE A 181 -12.59 -13.46 -2.26
CA PHE A 181 -13.61 -12.99 -3.18
C PHE A 181 -14.68 -14.08 -3.35
N SER A 182 -15.51 -14.24 -2.32
CA SER A 182 -16.87 -14.72 -2.52
C SER A 182 -17.83 -13.61 -2.10
N ARG A 183 -18.24 -12.80 -3.08
CA ARG A 183 -19.55 -12.16 -3.03
C ARG A 183 -20.56 -13.13 -3.63
N ARG A 184 -21.53 -13.52 -2.81
CA ARG A 184 -22.89 -13.73 -3.32
C ARG A 184 -23.54 -12.37 -3.49
#